data_AF-A0A4Y2PUF8-F1
#
_entry.id   AF-A0A4Y2PUF8-F1
#
_cell.length_a   1.000
_cell.length_b   1.000
_cell.length_c   1.000
_cell.angle_alpha   90.00
_cell.angle_beta   90.00
_cell.angle_gamma   90.00
#
_symmetry.space_group_name_H-M   'P 1'
#
loop_
_entity.id
_entity.type
_entity.pdbx_description
1 polymer ?
#
loop_
_entity_poly.entity_id
_entity_poly.type
_entity_poly.pdbx_seq_one_letter_code
_entity_poly.pdbx_strand_id
1 'polypeptide(L)' 'MASERYSFSLTTFSPSGKLVQIEYALASVAAGAPSVGIKSSNGVVLATEKITVCLYEEHSIHRLKDFRPYWNGFI' A
#
# COMPACT_ATOMS: atom_id res chain seq x y z
N MET A 1 -24.45 0.24 -18.76
CA MET A 1 -25.17 -0.86 -18.07
C MET A 1 -24.51 -2.24 -18.18
N ALA A 2 -23.44 -2.44 -18.97
CA ALA A 2 -22.71 -3.72 -18.99
C ALA A 2 -21.58 -3.81 -17.95
N SER A 3 -21.03 -2.68 -17.47
CA SER A 3 -19.89 -2.61 -16.55
C SER A 3 -20.17 -3.14 -15.14
N GLU A 4 -21.38 -3.01 -14.62
CA GLU A 4 -21.72 -3.44 -13.26
C GLU A 4 -21.70 -4.96 -13.10
N ARG A 5 -22.10 -5.71 -14.14
CA ARG A 5 -22.12 -7.19 -14.09
C ARG A 5 -20.72 -7.80 -13.95
N TYR A 6 -19.70 -7.16 -14.54
CA TYR A 6 -18.31 -7.60 -14.43
C TYR A 6 -17.61 -7.08 -13.18
N SER A 7 -18.21 -6.11 -12.47
CA SER A 7 -17.65 -5.57 -11.22
C SER A 7 -18.04 -6.40 -9.98
N PHE A 8 -19.06 -7.27 -10.07
CA PHE A 8 -19.54 -8.05 -8.93
C PHE A 8 -18.66 -9.26 -8.57
N SER A 9 -17.87 -9.75 -9.53
CA SER A 9 -17.00 -10.91 -9.32
C SER A 9 -15.53 -10.47 -9.26
N LEU A 10 -14.81 -10.93 -8.24
CA LEU A 10 -13.44 -10.51 -7.93
C LEU A 10 -12.41 -10.90 -9.01
N THR A 11 -12.70 -11.92 -9.81
CA THR A 11 -11.76 -12.50 -10.78
C THR A 11 -12.30 -12.52 -12.21
N THR A 12 -13.39 -11.81 -12.50
CA THR A 12 -14.01 -11.83 -13.83
C THR A 12 -13.40 -10.77 -14.74
N PHE A 13 -13.00 -11.20 -15.94
CA PHE A 13 -12.54 -10.30 -16.99
C PHE A 13 -13.69 -9.45 -17.54
N SER A 14 -13.42 -8.16 -17.77
CA SER A 14 -14.30 -7.29 -18.55
C SER A 14 -14.37 -7.77 -20.01
N PRO A 15 -15.34 -7.29 -20.81
CA PRO A 15 -15.38 -7.53 -22.25
C PRO A 15 -14.11 -7.07 -23.00
N SER A 16 -13.32 -6.18 -22.40
CA SER A 16 -12.02 -5.72 -22.93
C SER A 16 -10.83 -6.58 -22.47
N GLY A 17 -11.06 -7.68 -21.74
CA GLY A 17 -10.02 -8.58 -21.26
C GLY A 17 -9.24 -8.07 -20.05
N LYS A 18 -9.78 -7.08 -19.31
CA LYS A 18 -9.13 -6.49 -18.14
C LYS A 18 -9.79 -6.91 -16.84
N LEU A 19 -9.01 -7.02 -15.77
CA LEU A 19 -9.51 -7.17 -14.42
C LEU A 19 -9.73 -5.79 -13.81
N VAL A 20 -10.97 -5.31 -13.85
CA VAL A 20 -11.35 -3.96 -13.37
C VAL A 20 -11.00 -3.78 -11.88
N GLN A 21 -11.00 -4.86 -11.10
CA GLN A 21 -10.59 -4.85 -9.69
C GLN A 21 -9.15 -4.37 -9.46
N ILE A 22 -8.23 -4.63 -10.40
CA ILE A 22 -6.85 -4.14 -10.32
C ILE A 22 -6.82 -2.62 -10.45
N GLU A 23 -7.63 -2.05 -11.36
CA GLU A 23 -7.71 -0.60 -11.55
C GLU A 23 -8.27 0.10 -10.30
N TYR A 24 -9.27 -0.50 -9.64
CA TYR A 24 -9.78 0.01 -8.36
C TYR A 24 -8.74 -0.07 -7.23
N ALA A 25 -7.96 -1.16 -7.17
CA ALA A 25 -6.88 -1.29 -6.20
C ALA A 25 -5.80 -0.20 -6.42
N LEU A 26 -5.40 0.04 -7.67
CA LEU A 26 -4.44 1.10 -8.00
C LEU A 26 -4.97 2.49 -7.65
N ALA A 27 -6.24 2.78 -7.95
CA ALA A 27 -6.87 4.05 -7.56
C ALA A 27 -6.89 4.22 -6.02
N SER A 28 -7.14 3.15 -5.28
CA SER A 28 -7.13 3.15 -3.82
C SER A 28 -5.72 3.41 -3.25
N VAL A 29 -4.68 2.83 -3.87
CA VAL A 29 -3.28 3.08 -3.49
C VAL A 29 -2.88 4.53 -3.79
N ALA A 30 -3.31 5.07 -4.93
CA ALA A 30 -3.02 6.46 -5.31
C ALA A 30 -3.67 7.48 -4.38
N ALA A 31 -4.83 7.15 -3.78
CA ALA A 31 -5.48 7.97 -2.75
C ALA A 31 -4.84 7.81 -1.35
N GLY A 32 -3.91 6.85 -1.18
CA GLY A 32 -3.18 6.63 0.05
C GLY A 32 -2.19 7.76 0.36
N ALA A 33 -1.79 7.87 1.63
CA ALA A 33 -0.79 8.85 2.04
C ALA A 33 0.59 8.49 1.48
N PRO A 34 1.39 9.49 1.07
CA PRO A 34 2.62 9.27 0.34
C PRO A 34 3.69 8.55 1.17
N SER A 35 4.52 7.79 0.46
CA SER A 35 5.69 7.11 1.01
C SER A 35 6.84 7.17 0.01
N VAL A 36 8.06 7.34 0.51
CA VAL A 36 9.29 7.41 -0.28
C VAL A 36 10.32 6.44 0.29
N GLY A 37 11.08 5.80 -0.60
CA GLY A 37 12.22 4.97 -0.26
C GLY A 37 13.45 5.42 -1.03
N ILE A 38 14.58 5.58 -0.36
CA ILE A 38 15.85 5.97 -0.97
C ILE A 38 16.87 4.86 -0.71
N LYS A 39 17.45 4.33 -1.79
CA LYS A 39 18.58 3.39 -1.73
C LYS A 39 19.89 4.16 -1.85
N SER A 40 20.82 3.90 -0.92
CA SER A 40 22.22 4.37 -0.97
C SER A 40 23.18 3.19 -1.10
N SER A 41 24.48 3.46 -1.23
CA SER A 41 25.52 2.42 -1.20
C SER A 41 25.56 1.67 0.14
N ASN A 42 25.24 2.35 1.24
CA ASN A 42 25.46 1.86 2.60
C ASN A 42 24.16 1.46 3.31
N GLY A 43 23.01 1.55 2.64
CA GLY A 43 21.73 1.24 3.27
C GLY A 43 20.52 1.81 2.53
N VAL A 44 19.34 1.61 3.13
CA VAL A 44 18.05 2.05 2.59
C VAL A 44 17.33 2.87 3.65
N VAL A 45 16.72 3.97 3.23
CA VAL A 45 15.84 4.81 4.06
C VAL A 45 14.42 4.68 3.55
N LEU A 46 13.47 4.44 4.45
CA LEU A 46 12.03 4.44 4.16
C LEU A 46 11.37 5.55 4.98
N ALA A 47 10.56 6.38 4.35
CA ALA A 47 9.79 7.43 4.99
C ALA A 47 8.35 7.43 4.48
N THR A 48 7.39 7.73 5.34
CA THR A 48 5.98 7.86 4.97
C THR A 48 5.33 8.95 5.80
N GLU A 49 4.44 9.71 5.19
CA GLU A 49 3.69 10.75 5.88
C GLU A 49 2.68 10.13 6.85
N LYS A 50 2.63 10.60 8.09
CA LYS A 50 1.68 10.12 9.09
C LYS A 50 0.69 11.24 9.43
N ILE A 51 -0.52 11.13 8.89
CA ILE A 51 -1.62 12.06 9.20
C ILE A 51 -2.18 11.71 10.58
N THR A 52 -2.12 12.64 11.53
CA THR A 52 -2.62 12.49 12.89
C THR A 52 -3.73 13.51 13.19
N VAL A 53 -4.63 13.17 14.11
CA VAL A 53 -5.73 14.05 14.59
C VAL A 53 -5.51 14.40 16.06
N CYS A 54 -6.24 15.36 16.63
CA CYS A 54 -5.97 15.85 18.00
C CYS A 54 -6.12 14.78 19.11
N LEU A 55 -6.82 13.67 18.86
CA LEU A 55 -6.95 12.54 19.78
C LEU A 55 -6.07 11.36 19.35
N TYR A 56 -4.81 11.65 19.04
CA TYR A 56 -3.88 10.68 18.48
C TYR A 56 -2.75 10.37 19.47
N GLU A 57 -2.56 9.08 19.79
CA GLU A 57 -1.40 8.63 20.54
C GLU A 57 -0.25 8.31 19.57
N GLU A 58 0.85 9.05 19.70
CA GLU A 58 1.93 9.08 18.70
C GLU A 58 2.55 7.72 18.38
N HIS A 59 2.63 6.82 19.38
CA HIS A 59 3.29 5.51 19.25
C HIS A 59 2.33 4.35 18.94
N SER A 60 1.03 4.59 18.85
CA SER A 60 0.03 3.51 18.70
C SER A 60 0.04 2.86 17.30
N ILE A 61 0.22 3.64 16.23
CA ILE A 61 0.17 3.14 14.85
C ILE A 61 1.50 3.36 14.15
N HIS A 62 2.09 2.24 13.71
CA HIS A 62 3.30 2.19 12.91
C HIS A 62 2.96 1.74 11.48
N ARG A 63 3.30 2.56 10.49
CA ARG A 63 3.16 2.21 9.08
C ARG A 63 4.32 1.37 8.56
N LEU A 64 5.52 1.62 9.08
CA LEU A 64 6.67 0.76 8.86
C LEU A 64 6.69 -0.29 9.97
N LYS A 65 6.74 -1.56 9.59
CA LYS A 65 6.89 -2.69 10.51
C LYS A 65 8.12 -3.47 10.09
N ASP A 66 8.93 -3.86 11.06
CA ASP A 66 10.01 -4.80 10.77
C ASP A 66 9.40 -6.15 10.38
N PHE A 67 9.83 -6.66 9.23
CA PHE A 67 9.39 -7.95 8.73
C PHE A 67 10.13 -9.12 9.43
N ARG A 68 11.31 -8.87 10.02
CA ARG A 68 12.13 -9.91 10.65
C ARG A 68 12.35 -9.61 12.13
N PRO A 69 11.46 -10.06 13.02
CA PRO A 69 11.55 -9.74 14.44
C PRO A 69 12.74 -10.36 15.21
N TYR A 70 13.53 -11.25 14.59
CA TYR A 70 14.61 -12.01 15.27
C TYR A 70 15.97 -12.01 14.56
N TRP A 71 16.22 -11.07 13.65
CA TRP A 71 17.46 -11.09 12.88
C TRP A 71 18.58 -10.28 13.55
N ASN A 72 19.54 -10.98 14.17
CA ASN A 72 20.74 -10.40 14.79
C ASN A 72 21.82 -10.10 13.74
N GLY A 73 21.60 -9.07 12.93
CA GLY A 73 22.36 -8.76 11.72
C GLY A 73 23.88 -9.01 11.78
N PHE A 74 24.33 -9.91 10.91
CA PHE A 74 25.70 -10.02 10.41
C PHE A 74 25.62 -10.39 8.93
N ILE A 75 25.53 -9.38 8.06
CA ILE A 75 26.10 -9.37 6.70
C ILE A 75 26.58 -7.93 6.46
#